data_AF-A0A831S8Y0-F1
#
_entry.id   AF-A0A831S8Y0-F1
#
_cell.length_a   1.000
_cell.length_b   1.000
_cell.length_c   1.000
_cell.angle_alpha   90.00
_cell.angle_beta   90.00
_cell.angle_gamma   90.00
#
_symmetry.space_group_name_H-M   'P 1'
#
loop_
_entity.id
_entity.type
_entity.pdbx_description
1 polymer ?
#
loop_
_entity_poly.entity_id
_entity_poly.type
_entity_poly.pdbx_seq_one_letter_code
_entity_poly.pdbx_strand_id
1 'polypeptide(L)'
;MKKTRSISYKIHGIERQICISFMIFLVILLGLYIYFVGKSIVNVLVREEIELKIAEVNSRLSILESDYITKKGTINMAFAVERGFKSISKKTFINRGTLVGRSMTQRNEI
;
A
#
# COMPACT_ATOMS: atom_id res chain seq x y z
N MET A 1 -64.65 41.99 1.72
CA MET A 1 -64.67 40.60 1.18
C MET A 1 -63.72 40.30 0.00
N LYS A 2 -63.00 41.26 -0.61
CA LYS A 2 -62.09 40.96 -1.74
C LYS A 2 -60.73 40.34 -1.34
N LYS A 3 -60.28 40.55 -0.10
CA LYS A 3 -58.98 40.09 0.42
C LYS A 3 -58.88 38.57 0.60
N THR A 4 -60.01 37.88 0.83
CA THR A 4 -60.04 36.43 1.06
C THR A 4 -59.74 35.63 -0.21
N ARG A 5 -60.14 36.15 -1.39
CA ARG A 5 -59.91 35.49 -2.68
C ARG A 5 -58.43 35.51 -3.12
N SER A 6 -57.68 36.57 -2.81
CA SER A 6 -56.27 36.66 -3.19
C SER A 6 -55.36 35.75 -2.36
N ILE A 7 -55.74 35.47 -1.10
CA ILE A 7 -55.00 34.56 -0.22
C ILE A 7 -55.17 33.11 -0.68
N SER A 8 -56.40 32.72 -1.05
CA SER A 8 -56.71 31.38 -1.54
C SER A 8 -55.94 31.01 -2.82
N TYR A 9 -55.80 31.95 -3.76
CA TYR A 9 -55.03 31.70 -5.00
C TYR A 9 -53.53 31.53 -4.73
N LYS A 10 -53.00 32.21 -3.70
CA LYS A 10 -51.60 32.12 -3.31
C LYS A 10 -51.28 30.77 -2.67
N ILE A 11 -52.22 30.19 -1.92
CA ILE A 11 -52.06 28.89 -1.24
C ILE A 11 -51.86 27.75 -2.26
N HIS A 12 -52.71 27.65 -3.29
CA HIS A 12 -52.56 26.63 -4.34
C HIS A 12 -51.22 26.71 -5.09
N GLY A 13 -50.67 27.92 -5.27
CA GLY A 13 -49.36 28.10 -5.91
C GLY A 13 -48.21 27.52 -5.07
N ILE A 14 -48.27 27.71 -3.75
CA ILE A 14 -47.25 27.25 -2.81
C ILE A 14 -47.31 25.72 -2.64
N GLU A 15 -48.52 25.14 -2.56
CA GLU A 15 -48.73 23.70 -2.46
C GLU A 15 -48.10 22.95 -3.64
N ARG A 16 -48.32 23.43 -4.87
CA ARG A 16 -47.72 22.85 -6.07
C ARG A 16 -46.19 22.91 -6.04
N GLN A 17 -45.62 24.00 -5.55
CA GLN A 17 -44.17 24.17 -5.44
C GLN A 17 -43.55 23.22 -4.41
N ILE A 18 -44.23 23.02 -3.28
CA ILE A 18 -43.82 22.06 -2.24
C ILE A 18 -43.85 20.63 -2.78
N CYS A 19 -44.94 20.22 -3.46
CA CYS A 19 -45.02 18.87 -4.02
C CYS A 19 -43.91 18.60 -5.04
N ILE A 20 -43.62 19.57 -5.92
CA ILE A 20 -42.54 19.43 -6.92
C ILE A 20 -41.17 19.36 -6.23
N SER A 21 -40.92 20.23 -5.26
CA SER A 21 -39.69 20.22 -4.47
C SER A 21 -39.48 18.88 -3.77
N PHE A 22 -40.54 18.33 -3.16
CA PHE A 22 -40.49 17.03 -2.48
C PHE A 22 -40.22 15.89 -3.46
N MET A 23 -40.81 15.94 -4.66
CA MET A 23 -40.58 14.94 -5.70
C MET A 23 -39.13 14.97 -6.18
N ILE A 24 -38.58 16.16 -6.44
CA ILE A 24 -37.16 16.34 -6.79
C ILE A 24 -36.25 15.83 -5.67
N PHE A 25 -36.57 16.16 -4.42
CA PHE A 25 -35.81 15.70 -3.26
C PHE A 25 -35.77 14.17 -3.16
N LEU A 26 -36.91 13.49 -3.38
CA LEU A 26 -36.98 12.03 -3.41
C LEU A 26 -36.12 11.43 -4.54
N VAL A 27 -36.12 12.05 -5.73
CA VAL A 27 -35.29 11.60 -6.85
C VAL A 27 -33.80 11.75 -6.53
N ILE A 28 -33.40 12.86 -5.91
CA ILE A 28 -32.02 13.07 -5.45
C ILE A 28 -31.63 12.01 -4.42
N LEU A 29 -32.50 11.73 -3.45
CA LEU A 29 -32.28 10.71 -2.42
C LEU A 29 -32.11 9.32 -3.02
N LEU A 30 -32.93 8.98 -4.03
CA LEU A 30 -32.83 7.72 -4.75
C LEU A 30 -31.50 7.62 -5.51
N GLY A 31 -31.09 8.68 -6.20
CA GLY A 31 -29.81 8.74 -6.91
C GLY A 31 -28.62 8.58 -5.96
N LEU A 32 -28.66 9.27 -4.81
CA LEU A 32 -27.65 9.12 -3.76
C LEU A 32 -27.61 7.69 -3.22
N TYR A 33 -28.76 7.09 -2.96
CA TYR A 33 -28.83 5.70 -2.49
C TYR A 33 -28.14 4.74 -3.46
N ILE A 34 -28.47 4.81 -4.76
CA ILE A 34 -27.85 3.97 -5.79
C ILE A 34 -26.33 4.22 -5.84
N TYR A 35 -25.90 5.48 -5.80
CA TYR A 35 -24.48 5.83 -5.79
C TYR A 35 -23.75 5.27 -4.56
N PHE A 36 -24.32 5.42 -3.37
CA PHE A 36 -23.73 4.91 -2.12
C PHE A 36 -23.66 3.39 -2.12
N VAL A 37 -24.71 2.70 -2.59
CA VAL A 37 -24.71 1.24 -2.71
C VAL A 37 -23.65 0.78 -3.71
N GLY A 38 -23.59 1.37 -4.91
CA GLY A 38 -22.57 1.05 -5.91
C GLY A 38 -21.15 1.29 -5.40
N LYS A 39 -20.90 2.44 -4.75
CA LYS A 39 -19.60 2.75 -4.17
C LYS A 39 -19.25 1.80 -3.01
N SER A 40 -20.23 1.40 -2.20
CA SER A 40 -20.05 0.43 -1.12
C SER A 40 -19.61 -0.93 -1.67
N ILE A 41 -20.26 -1.41 -2.74
CA ILE A 41 -19.90 -2.67 -3.41
C ILE A 41 -18.48 -2.60 -3.98
N VAL A 42 -18.16 -1.54 -4.72
CA VAL A 42 -16.82 -1.36 -5.30
C VAL A 42 -15.74 -1.27 -4.21
N ASN A 43 -16.04 -0.59 -3.10
CA ASN A 43 -15.11 -0.48 -1.98
C ASN A 43 -14.80 -1.83 -1.32
N VAL A 44 -15.78 -2.74 -1.26
CA VAL A 44 -15.57 -4.11 -0.76
C VAL A 44 -14.76 -4.93 -1.75
N LEU A 45 -15.11 -4.89 -3.05
CA LEU A 45 -14.40 -5.64 -4.09
C LEU A 45 -12.93 -5.21 -4.24
N VAL A 46 -12.65 -3.91 -4.21
CA VAL A 46 -11.27 -3.39 -4.26
C VAL A 46 -10.44 -3.88 -3.07
N ARG A 47 -11.07 -4.00 -1.89
CA ARG A 47 -10.39 -4.51 -0.69
C ARG A 47 -10.03 -5.99 -0.84
N GLU A 48 -10.91 -6.79 -1.43
CA GLU A 48 -10.68 -8.20 -1.74
C GLU A 48 -9.55 -8.38 -2.76
N GLU A 49 -9.54 -7.62 -3.86
CA GLU A 49 -8.46 -7.67 -4.85
C GLU A 49 -7.09 -7.27 -4.27
N ILE A 50 -7.07 -6.31 -3.35
CA ILE A 50 -5.85 -5.90 -2.65
C ILE A 50 -5.37 -7.00 -1.72
N GLU A 51 -6.26 -7.64 -0.95
CA GLU A 51 -5.91 -8.76 -0.06
C GLU A 51 -5.35 -9.95 -0.86
N LEU A 52 -5.93 -10.29 -2.01
CA LEU A 52 -5.42 -11.34 -2.91
C LEU A 52 -4.03 -11.01 -3.48
N LYS A 53 -3.81 -9.77 -3.92
CA LYS A 53 -2.49 -9.32 -4.41
C LYS A 53 -1.44 -9.34 -3.31
N ILE A 54 -1.79 -8.96 -2.08
CA ILE A 54 -0.88 -9.03 -0.93
C ILE A 54 -0.48 -10.49 -0.65
N ALA A 55 -1.43 -11.43 -0.69
CA ALA A 55 -1.14 -12.85 -0.51
C ALA A 55 -0.22 -13.40 -1.61
N GLU A 56 -0.45 -13.01 -2.88
CA GLU A 56 0.41 -13.42 -4.01
C GLU A 56 1.84 -12.89 -3.86
N VAL A 57 2.00 -11.60 -3.55
CA VAL A 57 3.32 -10.97 -3.38
C VAL A 57 4.07 -11.61 -2.21
N ASN A 58 3.39 -11.87 -1.08
CA ASN A 58 4.01 -12.53 0.07
C ASN A 58 4.43 -13.97 -0.23
N SER A 59 3.63 -14.72 -0.99
CA SER A 59 3.99 -16.06 -1.43
C SER A 59 5.26 -16.04 -2.30
N ARG A 60 5.33 -15.12 -3.27
CA ARG A 60 6.51 -14.95 -4.13
C ARG A 60 7.74 -14.51 -3.34
N LEU A 61 7.57 -13.62 -2.35
CA LEU A 61 8.65 -13.20 -1.46
C LEU A 61 9.16 -14.38 -0.62
N SER A 62 8.27 -15.17 -0.04
CA SER A 62 8.63 -16.34 0.77
C SER A 62 9.41 -17.38 -0.04
N ILE A 63 9.02 -17.64 -1.29
CA ILE A 63 9.77 -18.52 -2.21
C ILE A 63 11.17 -17.95 -2.46
N LEU A 64 11.29 -16.65 -2.72
CA LEU A 64 12.57 -16.00 -2.99
C LEU A 64 13.48 -16.00 -1.76
N GLU A 65 12.93 -15.73 -0.57
CA GLU A 65 13.66 -15.80 0.70
C GLU A 65 14.16 -17.21 0.98
N SER A 66 13.34 -18.23 0.72
CA SER A 66 13.72 -19.63 0.85
C SER A 66 14.86 -20.01 -0.10
N ASP A 67 14.79 -19.60 -1.37
CA ASP A 67 15.85 -19.81 -2.35
C ASP A 67 17.15 -19.09 -1.95
N TYR A 68 17.04 -17.85 -1.46
CA TYR A 68 18.18 -17.08 -0.98
C TYR A 68 18.83 -17.73 0.25
N ILE A 69 18.04 -18.19 1.22
CA ILE A 69 18.55 -18.89 2.42
C ILE A 69 19.24 -20.19 2.01
N THR A 70 18.68 -20.93 1.06
CA THR A 70 19.25 -22.19 0.57
C THR A 70 20.60 -21.95 -0.11
N LYS A 71 20.68 -20.96 -1.00
CA LYS A 71 21.94 -20.56 -1.67
C LYS A 71 22.98 -20.01 -0.70
N LYS A 72 22.55 -19.25 0.32
CA LYS A 72 23.43 -18.76 1.38
C LYS A 72 23.94 -19.89 2.26
N GLY A 73 23.10 -20.87 2.59
CA GLY A 73 23.47 -22.07 3.35
C GLY A 73 24.48 -22.97 2.61
N THR A 74 24.55 -22.85 1.28
CA THR A 74 25.57 -23.54 0.47
C THR A 74 26.97 -22.94 0.66
N ILE A 75 27.07 -21.68 1.10
CA ILE A 75 28.35 -21.01 1.38
C ILE A 75 28.77 -21.37 2.82
N ASN A 76 29.20 -22.61 3.01
CA ASN A 76 29.75 -23.10 4.27
C ASN A 76 31.27 -23.30 4.16
N MET A 77 31.99 -23.29 5.27
CA MET A 77 33.43 -23.56 5.35
C MET A 77 33.80 -24.89 4.66
N ALA A 78 32.93 -25.90 4.77
CA ALA A 78 33.06 -27.18 4.08
C ALA A 78 33.03 -27.03 2.55
N PHE A 79 32.10 -26.24 1.99
CA PHE A 79 32.02 -25.93 0.56
C PHE A 79 33.24 -25.15 0.06
N ALA A 80 33.77 -24.24 0.89
CA ALA A 80 34.99 -23.50 0.57
C ALA A 80 36.24 -24.42 0.52
N VAL A 81 36.37 -25.33 1.49
CA VAL A 81 37.48 -26.29 1.51
C VAL A 81 37.41 -27.26 0.32
N GLU A 82 36.21 -27.73 -0.03
CA GLU A 82 35.97 -28.62 -1.18
C GLU A 82 36.31 -27.96 -2.53
N ARG A 83 36.10 -26.64 -2.65
CA ARG A 83 36.49 -25.85 -3.83
C ARG A 83 37.98 -25.47 -3.86
N GLY A 84 38.77 -25.94 -2.90
CA GLY A 84 40.22 -25.72 -2.82
C GLY A 84 40.65 -24.43 -2.10
N PHE A 85 39.72 -23.73 -1.45
CA PHE A 85 40.08 -22.56 -0.64
C PHE A 85 40.76 -23.01 0.66
N LYS A 86 41.99 -22.52 0.88
CA LYS A 86 42.75 -22.76 2.11
C LYS A 86 42.48 -21.65 3.12
N SER A 87 42.37 -22.00 4.41
CA SER A 87 42.23 -21.03 5.50
C SER A 87 43.48 -20.14 5.59
N ILE A 88 43.32 -18.85 5.35
CA ILE A 88 44.40 -17.87 5.42
C ILE A 88 44.62 -17.49 6.89
N SER A 89 45.80 -17.79 7.43
CA SER A 89 46.20 -17.49 8.83
C SER A 89 46.48 -16.00 9.08
N LYS A 90 46.61 -15.17 8.04
CA LYS A 90 46.89 -13.73 8.14
C LYS A 90 45.91 -12.97 7.24
N LYS A 91 44.77 -12.55 7.80
CA LYS A 91 43.79 -11.73 7.07
C LYS A 91 44.30 -10.29 6.97
N THR A 92 44.77 -9.89 5.80
CA THR A 92 45.02 -8.47 5.50
C THR A 92 43.73 -7.85 4.98
N PHE A 93 43.04 -7.10 5.84
CA PHE A 93 41.87 -6.32 5.45
C PHE A 93 42.34 -5.00 4.84
N ILE A 94 42.00 -4.76 3.57
CA ILE A 94 42.27 -3.47 2.93
C ILE A 94 41.11 -2.54 3.27
N ASN A 95 41.33 -1.66 4.25
CA ASN A 95 40.35 -0.66 4.62
C ASN A 95 40.42 0.50 3.62
N ARG A 96 39.29 0.85 2.98
CA ARG A 96 39.19 1.92 1.97
C ARG A 96 39.19 3.33 2.59
N GLY A 97 39.89 3.51 3.72
CA GLY A 97 40.01 4.77 4.44
C GLY A 97 41.36 5.48 4.26
N THR A 98 42.38 4.83 3.68
CA THR A 98 43.77 5.32 3.73
C THR A 98 44.37 5.73 2.40
N LEU A 99 43.56 5.94 1.35
CA LEU A 99 44.03 6.58 0.11
C LEU A 99 44.20 8.11 0.25
N VAL A 100 43.88 8.68 1.42
CA VAL A 100 44.19 10.07 1.75
C VAL A 100 45.33 10.09 2.77
N GLY A 101 46.55 10.17 2.25
CA GLY A 101 47.69 10.81 2.93
C GLY A 101 48.24 10.20 4.22
N ARG A 102 49.36 9.47 4.08
CA ARG A 102 50.49 9.36 5.04
C ARG A 102 50.25 8.89 6.49
N SER A 103 51.17 8.00 6.91
CA SER A 103 51.53 7.65 8.30
C SER A 103 50.56 6.69 9.00
N MET A 104 50.95 5.60 9.68
CA MET A 104 52.18 5.26 10.39
C MET A 104 52.42 3.74 10.34
N THR A 105 53.68 3.37 10.51
CA THR A 105 54.20 2.01 10.70
C THR A 105 53.52 1.27 11.86
N GLN A 106 52.93 0.09 11.61
CA GLN A 106 52.54 -0.81 12.70
C GLN A 106 53.74 -1.70 13.06
N ARG A 107 54.45 -1.31 14.11
CA ARG A 107 55.50 -2.10 14.76
C ARG A 107 54.88 -3.36 15.35
N ASN A 108 55.38 -4.50 14.89
CA ASN A 108 55.03 -5.85 15.33
C ASN A 108 55.80 -6.18 16.61
N GLU A 109 55.11 -6.27 17.75
CA GLU A 109 55.63 -6.96 18.93
C GLU A 109 54.74 -8.18 19.19
N ILE A 110 55.45 -9.31 19.18
CA ILE A 110 55.14 -10.71 19.50
C ILE A 110 54.05 -10.96 20.54
#